data_AF-A0A7X5SCM9-F1
#
_entry.id   AF-A0A7X5SCM9-F1
#
_cell.length_a   1.000
_cell.length_b   1.000
_cell.length_c   1.000
_cell.angle_alpha   90.00
_cell.angle_beta   90.00
_cell.angle_gamma   90.00
#
_symmetry.space_group_name_H-M   'P 1'
#
loop_
_entity.id
_entity.type
_entity.pdbx_description
1 polymer ?
#
loop_
_entity_poly.entity_id
_entity_poly.type
_entity_poly.pdbx_seq_one_letter_code
_entity_poly.pdbx_strand_id
1 'polypeptide(L)'
;NQWLSERGPIAIVYRPPESDAVDGFLQLARGGDNVRQVRAEGPAVRQLFKVLKDGGAVGILPDQQPKMGDGVFAPFFGIPALTMTLVNRLAER
;
A
#
# COMPACT_ATOMS: atom_id res chain seq x y z
N ASN A 1 11.48 5.40 -3.56
CA ASN A 1 11.44 4.61 -2.30
C ASN A 1 12.77 4.60 -1.57
N GLN A 2 13.92 4.38 -2.23
CA GLN A 2 15.25 4.37 -1.57
C GLN A 2 15.56 5.64 -0.76
N TRP A 3 15.37 6.84 -1.35
CA TRP A 3 15.55 8.11 -0.63
C TRP A 3 14.67 8.24 0.62
N LEU A 4 13.43 7.73 0.57
CA LEU A 4 12.53 7.74 1.74
C LEU A 4 13.00 6.75 2.81
N SER A 5 13.45 5.56 2.41
CA SER A 5 13.93 4.54 3.35
C SER A 5 15.23 4.90 4.07
N GLU A 6 16.02 5.82 3.53
CA GLU A 6 17.19 6.39 4.23
C GLU A 6 16.80 7.29 5.41
N ARG A 7 15.54 7.75 5.47
CA ARG A 7 15.05 8.70 6.49
C ARG A 7 14.26 8.03 7.61
N GLY A 8 13.95 6.75 7.47
CA GLY A 8 13.26 5.97 8.49
C GLY A 8 12.49 4.78 7.91
N PRO A 9 11.79 4.03 8.78
CA PRO A 9 10.99 2.87 8.37
C PRO A 9 9.87 3.26 7.40
N ILE A 10 9.77 2.55 6.29
CA ILE A 10 8.68 2.71 5.32
C ILE A 10 7.95 1.39 5.10
N ALA A 11 6.62 1.44 5.04
CA ALA A 11 5.80 0.32 4.59
C ALA A 11 5.09 0.64 3.27
N ILE A 12 5.27 -0.21 2.26
CA ILE A 12 4.70 0.00 0.93
C ILE A 12 3.70 -1.12 0.64
N VAL A 13 2.47 -0.74 0.32
CA VAL A 13 1.42 -1.67 -0.06
C VAL A 13 1.60 -2.11 -1.51
N TYR A 14 1.47 -3.41 -1.76
CA TYR A 14 1.49 -3.93 -3.12
C TYR A 14 0.49 -5.08 -3.29
N ARG A 15 0.03 -5.28 -4.52
CA ARG A 15 -0.70 -6.49 -4.92
C ARG A 15 0.31 -7.53 -5.41
N PRO A 16 0.33 -8.75 -4.84
CA PRO A 16 1.22 -9.78 -5.35
C PRO A 16 0.83 -10.17 -6.78
N PRO A 17 1.81 -10.36 -7.68
CA PRO A 17 1.56 -10.91 -9.00
C PRO A 17 1.13 -12.38 -8.89
N GLU A 18 0.57 -12.94 -9.97
CA GLU A 18 0.09 -14.33 -9.99
C GLU A 18 1.24 -15.36 -9.92
N SER A 19 2.45 -14.98 -10.34
CA SER A 19 3.63 -15.85 -10.31
C SER A 19 4.41 -15.66 -9.01
N ASP A 20 4.54 -16.72 -8.23
CA ASP A 20 5.32 -16.74 -6.99
C ASP A 20 6.81 -16.40 -7.24
N ALA A 21 7.36 -16.82 -8.38
CA ALA A 21 8.74 -16.50 -8.74
C ALA A 21 8.92 -14.98 -8.99
N VAL A 22 7.95 -14.35 -9.67
CA VAL A 22 7.97 -12.90 -9.89
C VAL A 22 7.76 -12.16 -8.58
N ASP A 23 6.84 -12.62 -7.73
CA ASP A 23 6.62 -12.03 -6.41
C ASP A 23 7.89 -12.10 -5.55
N GLY A 24 8.57 -13.24 -5.50
CA GLY A 24 9.85 -13.40 -4.79
C GLY A 24 10.94 -12.48 -5.35
N PHE A 25 11.05 -12.36 -6.67
CA PHE A 25 11.97 -11.41 -7.30
C PHE A 25 11.66 -9.97 -6.91
N LEU A 26 10.40 -9.55 -6.95
CA LEU A 26 9.98 -8.20 -6.56
C LEU A 26 10.26 -7.92 -5.09
N GLN A 27 10.03 -8.90 -4.20
CA GLN A 27 10.33 -8.76 -2.79
C GLN A 27 11.83 -8.51 -2.56
N LEU A 28 12.71 -9.23 -3.25
CA LEU A 28 14.15 -9.01 -3.19
C LEU A 28 14.55 -7.64 -3.77
N ALA A 29 14.06 -7.32 -4.97
CA ALA A 29 14.45 -6.12 -5.70
C ALA A 29 13.94 -4.82 -5.07
N ARG A 30 12.80 -4.87 -4.38
CA ARG A 30 12.17 -3.70 -3.74
C ARG A 30 12.38 -3.67 -2.23
N GLY A 31 12.99 -4.71 -1.68
CA GLY A 31 13.35 -4.79 -0.26
C GLY A 31 14.53 -3.89 0.08
N GLY A 32 14.78 -3.75 1.37
CA GLY A 32 15.88 -2.98 1.95
C GLY A 32 15.71 -2.90 3.46
N ASP A 33 16.76 -2.51 4.19
CA ASP A 33 16.79 -2.58 5.66
C ASP A 33 15.61 -1.88 6.33
N ASN A 34 15.18 -0.75 5.77
CA ASN A 34 14.06 0.06 6.27
C ASN A 34 12.78 -0.08 5.44
N VAL A 35 12.71 -1.03 4.50
CA VAL A 35 11.57 -1.19 3.59
C VAL A 35 10.78 -2.43 3.92
N ARG A 36 9.52 -2.23 4.29
CA ARG A 36 8.56 -3.30 4.52
C ARG A 36 7.54 -3.36 3.38
N GLN A 37 7.53 -4.46 2.64
CA GLN A 37 6.51 -4.70 1.62
C GLN A 37 5.30 -5.37 2.27
N VAL A 38 4.12 -4.80 2.05
CA VAL A 38 2.86 -5.25 2.66
C VAL A 38 1.91 -5.68 1.55
N ARG A 39 1.51 -6.95 1.53
CA ARG A 39 0.49 -7.42 0.59
C ARG A 39 -0.84 -6.75 0.88
N ALA A 40 -1.58 -6.36 -0.16
CA ALA A 40 -2.90 -5.75 -0.06
C ALA A 40 -4.00 -6.77 0.33
N GLU A 41 -3.92 -7.28 1.56
CA GLU A 41 -4.85 -8.25 2.15
C GLU A 41 -5.52 -7.68 3.41
N GLY A 42 -6.60 -8.30 3.90
CA GLY A 42 -7.36 -7.81 5.05
C GLY A 42 -6.53 -7.41 6.30
N PRO A 43 -5.47 -8.14 6.68
CA PRO A 43 -4.60 -7.77 7.80
C PRO A 43 -3.69 -6.55 7.55
N ALA A 44 -3.45 -6.19 6.29
CA ALA A 44 -2.46 -5.18 5.88
C ALA A 44 -2.67 -3.83 6.54
N VAL A 45 -3.93 -3.41 6.67
CA VAL A 45 -4.31 -2.09 7.19
C VAL A 45 -3.75 -1.87 8.60
N ARG A 46 -3.78 -2.89 9.48
CA ARG A 46 -3.26 -2.78 10.85
C ARG A 46 -1.75 -2.56 10.87
N GLN A 47 -1.03 -3.17 9.94
CA GLN A 47 0.41 -3.01 9.83
C GLN A 47 0.79 -1.60 9.37
N LEU A 48 0.01 -1.01 8.43
CA LEU A 48 0.22 0.36 7.98
C LEU A 48 0.00 1.37 9.10
N PHE A 49 -1.09 1.22 9.86
CA PHE A 49 -1.34 2.07 11.03
C PHE A 49 -0.22 2.00 12.06
N LYS A 50 0.32 0.81 12.32
CA LYS A 50 1.44 0.65 13.25
C LYS A 50 2.66 1.44 12.80
N VAL A 51 3.00 1.38 11.51
CA VAL A 51 4.15 2.13 10.97
C VAL A 51 3.96 3.64 11.10
N LEU A 52 2.77 4.16 10.79
CA LEU A 52 2.46 5.58 10.97
C LEU A 52 2.55 6.00 12.46
N LYS A 53 1.98 5.19 13.36
CA LYS A 53 2.01 5.45 14.80
C LYS A 53 3.43 5.46 15.38
N ASP A 54 4.31 4.62 14.83
CA ASP A 54 5.70 4.51 15.24
C ASP A 54 6.59 5.60 14.56
N GLY A 55 5.99 6.58 13.87
CA GLY A 55 6.69 7.71 13.24
C GLY A 55 7.32 7.41 11.88
N GLY A 56 7.00 6.25 11.29
CA GLY A 56 7.43 5.87 9.95
C GLY A 56 6.53 6.44 8.85
N ALA A 57 6.78 6.02 7.62
CA ALA A 57 5.99 6.42 6.44
C ALA A 57 5.30 5.22 5.77
N VAL A 58 4.18 5.49 5.09
CA VAL A 58 3.43 4.50 4.33
C VAL A 58 3.32 4.94 2.86
N GLY A 59 3.63 4.03 1.94
CA GLY A 59 3.44 4.21 0.49
C GLY A 59 2.25 3.40 -0.01
N ILE A 60 1.31 4.06 -0.68
CA ILE A 60 0.11 3.46 -1.29
C ILE A 60 -0.04 4.01 -2.71
N LEU A 61 -0.49 3.16 -3.63
CA LEU A 61 -0.94 3.57 -4.96
C LEU A 61 -2.48 3.65 -4.96
N PRO A 62 -3.08 4.82 -4.73
CA PRO A 62 -4.53 4.96 -4.54
C PRO A 62 -5.35 4.93 -5.84
N ASP A 63 -4.67 4.95 -6.98
CA ASP A 63 -5.22 4.97 -8.34
C ASP A 63 -5.58 3.58 -8.89
N GLN A 64 -5.22 2.51 -8.16
CA GLN A 64 -5.57 1.15 -8.53
C GLN A 64 -6.99 0.78 -8.13
N GLN A 65 -7.67 0.01 -8.98
CA GLN A 65 -9.00 -0.51 -8.68
C GLN A 65 -8.93 -1.53 -7.51
N PRO A 66 -9.66 -1.31 -6.40
CA PRO A 66 -9.72 -2.24 -5.29
C PRO A 66 -10.62 -3.44 -5.60
N LYS A 67 -10.68 -4.42 -4.68
CA LYS A 67 -11.70 -5.48 -4.74
C LYS A 67 -13.07 -4.89 -4.44
N MET A 68 -14.12 -5.56 -4.93
CA MET A 68 -15.50 -5.19 -4.59
C MET A 68 -15.68 -5.25 -3.07
N GLY A 69 -16.24 -4.18 -2.48
CA GLY A 69 -16.40 -4.01 -1.03
C GLY A 69 -15.26 -3.22 -0.35
N ASP A 70 -14.11 -3.06 -1.00
CA ASP A 70 -12.95 -2.31 -0.44
C ASP A 70 -12.90 -0.84 -0.92
N GLY A 71 -13.91 -0.38 -1.65
CA GLY A 71 -13.97 0.93 -2.25
C GLY A 71 -15.38 1.50 -2.37
N VAL A 72 -15.45 2.72 -2.87
CA VAL A 72 -16.69 3.42 -3.21
C VAL A 72 -16.61 3.91 -4.65
N PHE A 73 -17.74 4.09 -5.31
CA PHE A 73 -17.75 4.75 -6.62
C PHE A 73 -17.55 6.25 -6.42
N ALA A 74 -16.47 6.78 -7.00
CA ALA A 74 -16.16 8.20 -7.02
C ALA A 74 -15.82 8.63 -8.45
N PRO A 75 -16.02 9.91 -8.82
CA PRO A 75 -15.69 10.38 -10.17
C PRO A 75 -14.18 10.41 -10.39
N PHE A 76 -13.70 9.73 -11.43
CA PHE A 76 -12.34 9.83 -11.95
C PHE A 76 -12.41 10.27 -13.41
N PHE A 77 -11.93 11.48 -13.71
CA PHE A 77 -12.15 12.16 -15.00
C PHE A 77 -13.63 12.24 -15.41
N GLY A 78 -14.53 12.41 -14.43
CA GLY A 78 -15.98 12.48 -14.66
C GLY A 78 -16.67 11.12 -14.86
N ILE A 79 -15.92 10.02 -14.88
CA ILE A 79 -16.45 8.66 -15.02
C ILE A 79 -16.52 8.02 -13.63
N PRO A 80 -17.66 7.42 -13.22
CA PRO A 80 -17.73 6.66 -11.98
C PRO A 80 -16.72 5.50 -11.99
N ALA A 81 -15.74 5.54 -11.09
CA ALA A 81 -14.72 4.52 -10.93
C ALA A 81 -14.76 3.95 -9.51
N LEU A 82 -14.51 2.64 -9.38
CA LEU A 82 -14.38 2.02 -8.07
C LEU A 82 -13.04 2.47 -7.45
N THR A 83 -13.13 3.34 -6.45
CA THR A 83 -11.97 4.00 -5.82
C THR A 83 -11.76 3.47 -4.40
N MET A 84 -10.52 3.15 -4.04
CA MET A 84 -10.20 2.64 -2.71
C MET A 84 -10.39 3.69 -1.63
N THR A 85 -10.78 3.26 -0.43
CA THR A 85 -11.01 4.15 0.73
C THR A 85 -9.87 4.11 1.76
N LEU A 86 -8.83 3.30 1.52
CA LEU A 86 -7.76 3.05 2.49
C LEU A 86 -7.02 4.34 2.91
N VAL A 87 -6.69 5.22 1.96
CA VAL A 87 -5.95 6.46 2.26
C VAL A 87 -6.74 7.35 3.23
N ASN A 88 -8.05 7.50 3.01
CA ASN A 88 -8.91 8.30 3.88
C ASN A 88 -8.98 7.70 5.29
N ARG A 89 -9.18 6.37 5.40
CA ARG A 89 -9.22 5.69 6.70
C ARG A 89 -7.91 5.83 7.48
N LEU A 90 -6.77 5.85 6.79
CA LEU A 90 -5.46 6.06 7.41
C LEU A 90 -5.28 7.49 7.91
N ALA A 91 -5.80 8.49 7.19
CA ALA A 91 -5.71 9.90 7.56
C ALA A 91 -6.67 10.31 8.68
N GLU A 92 -7.78 9.60 8.86
CA GLU A 92 -8.77 9.85 9.91
C GLU A 92 -8.30 9.45 11.33
N ARG A 93 -7.15 8.80 11.48
CA ARG A 93 -6.65 8.29 12.78
C ARG A 93 -5.22 8.73 13.05
#